data_AF-A0A1J5JIR8-F1
#
_entry.id   AF-A0A1J5JIR8-F1
#
_cell.length_a   1.000
_cell.length_b   1.000
_cell.length_c   1.000
_cell.angle_alpha   90.00
_cell.angle_beta   90.00
_cell.angle_gamma   90.00
#
_symmetry.space_group_name_H-M   'P 1'
#
loop_
_entity.id
_entity.type
_entity.pdbx_description
1 polymer ?
#
loop_
_entity_poly.entity_id
_entity_poly.type
_entity_poly.pdbx_seq_one_letter_code
_entity_poly.pdbx_strand_id
1 'polypeptide(L)'
;MMALFDESIYKPIYNTLIFFYNVVPGHDFGVAIILTTIILKTFLIQLSKKQIESQKQMQELQPQIKELQQKYKNDKEKQTKALMAFYKENKANPFAGCLPLIIQLVFLIAIYRVIINIATGGFVVNLSDLYSFVPNPGEINHFFLHLVDLTKPNYILAFLSAAAQYYQTKMLFQNQNTTKKENPSSEPDFASIMNKQMLYLGPGMAFFIGATFPAALALYWLFSTLFMLFQQMVIFKPKQQ
;
A
#
# COMPACT_ATOMS: atom_id res chain seq x y z
N MET A 1 -11.66 14.63 -15.54
CA MET A 1 -10.99 13.88 -14.46
C MET A 1 -11.43 12.41 -14.42
N MET A 2 -12.74 12.12 -14.43
CA MET A 2 -13.24 10.73 -14.49
C MET A 2 -12.81 9.97 -15.75
N ALA A 3 -12.92 10.56 -16.95
CA ALA A 3 -12.49 9.90 -18.19
C ALA A 3 -10.99 9.51 -18.22
N LEU A 4 -10.10 10.33 -17.64
CA LEU A 4 -8.68 10.00 -17.56
C LEU A 4 -8.41 8.83 -16.62
N PHE A 5 -9.08 8.79 -15.47
CA PHE A 5 -9.01 7.65 -14.55
C PHE A 5 -9.59 6.38 -15.20
N ASP A 6 -10.70 6.52 -15.91
CA ASP A 6 -11.38 5.40 -16.56
C ASP A 6 -10.49 4.76 -17.62
N GLU A 7 -9.94 5.55 -18.54
CA GLU A 7 -9.09 5.04 -19.63
C GLU A 7 -7.69 4.61 -19.16
N SER A 8 -7.08 5.32 -18.20
CA SER A 8 -5.67 5.09 -17.83
C SER A 8 -5.48 4.11 -16.68
N ILE A 9 -6.50 3.91 -15.85
CA ILE A 9 -6.38 3.11 -14.61
C ILE A 9 -7.45 2.03 -14.58
N TYR A 10 -8.72 2.40 -14.64
CA TYR A 10 -9.82 1.45 -14.49
C TYR A 10 -9.85 0.40 -15.61
N LYS A 11 -9.93 0.80 -16.88
CA LYS A 11 -10.00 -0.13 -18.02
C LYS A 11 -8.77 -1.04 -18.12
N PRO A 12 -7.52 -0.56 -17.96
CA PRO A 12 -6.36 -1.44 -17.93
C PRO A 12 -6.44 -2.48 -16.81
N ILE A 13 -6.87 -2.10 -15.61
CA ILE A 13 -7.01 -3.04 -14.49
C ILE A 13 -8.14 -4.04 -14.73
N TYR A 14 -9.29 -3.56 -15.23
CA TYR A 14 -10.44 -4.39 -15.60
C TYR A 14 -10.04 -5.47 -16.61
N ASN A 15 -9.37 -5.07 -17.70
CA ASN A 15 -8.94 -5.97 -18.76
C ASN A 15 -7.83 -6.90 -18.32
N THR A 16 -6.88 -6.43 -17.51
CA THR A 16 -5.84 -7.28 -16.93
C THR A 16 -6.44 -8.36 -16.04
N LEU A 17 -7.44 -8.01 -15.23
CA LEU A 17 -8.14 -8.95 -14.36
C LEU A 17 -8.88 -10.02 -15.17
N ILE A 18 -9.64 -9.61 -16.19
CA ILE A 18 -10.37 -10.55 -17.06
C ILE A 18 -9.41 -11.42 -17.86
N PHE A 19 -8.33 -10.84 -18.37
CA PHE A 19 -7.28 -11.59 -19.03
C PHE A 19 -6.74 -12.70 -18.12
N PHE A 20 -6.37 -12.38 -16.87
CA PHE A 20 -5.91 -13.38 -15.92
C PHE A 20 -6.99 -14.41 -15.57
N TYR A 21 -8.23 -13.98 -15.40
CA TYR A 21 -9.35 -14.89 -15.16
C TYR A 21 -9.53 -15.93 -16.29
N ASN A 22 -9.30 -15.54 -17.55
CA ASN A 22 -9.39 -16.44 -18.70
C ASN A 22 -8.24 -17.45 -18.77
N VAL A 23 -7.03 -17.08 -18.35
CA VAL A 23 -5.84 -17.95 -18.46
C VAL A 23 -5.57 -18.77 -17.20
N VAL A 24 -6.14 -18.40 -16.06
CA VAL A 24 -6.00 -19.15 -14.81
C VAL A 24 -6.79 -20.46 -14.89
N PRO A 25 -6.16 -21.61 -14.62
CA PRO A 25 -6.86 -22.89 -14.57
C PRO A 25 -8.02 -22.87 -13.57
N GLY A 26 -9.20 -23.31 -14.01
CA GLY A 26 -10.39 -23.34 -13.16
C GLY A 26 -11.07 -21.97 -12.97
N HIS A 27 -10.63 -20.93 -13.71
CA HIS A 27 -11.24 -19.60 -13.67
C HIS A 27 -11.37 -19.03 -12.25
N ASP A 28 -10.29 -19.17 -11.45
CA ASP A 28 -10.27 -18.68 -10.08
C ASP A 28 -10.08 -17.16 -10.04
N PHE A 29 -11.10 -16.46 -9.57
CA PHE A 29 -11.12 -15.01 -9.56
C PHE A 29 -10.17 -14.39 -8.55
N GLY A 30 -9.95 -15.05 -7.41
CA GLY A 30 -8.99 -14.54 -6.44
C GLY A 30 -7.54 -14.70 -6.92
N VAL A 31 -7.21 -15.80 -7.59
CA VAL A 31 -5.91 -15.95 -8.26
C VAL A 31 -5.73 -14.88 -9.35
N ALA A 32 -6.78 -14.58 -10.13
CA ALA A 32 -6.75 -13.50 -11.11
C ALA A 32 -6.46 -12.13 -10.47
N ILE A 33 -7.07 -11.82 -9.31
CA ILE A 33 -6.79 -10.60 -8.55
C ILE A 33 -5.33 -10.57 -8.07
N ILE A 34 -4.80 -11.70 -7.57
CA ILE A 34 -3.41 -11.80 -7.09
C ILE A 34 -2.43 -11.52 -8.24
N LEU A 35 -2.61 -12.18 -9.39
CA LEU A 35 -1.76 -11.98 -10.57
C LEU A 35 -1.84 -10.54 -11.10
N THR A 36 -3.05 -9.98 -11.15
CA THR A 36 -3.27 -8.56 -11.49
C THR A 36 -2.50 -7.64 -10.54
N THR A 37 -2.54 -7.93 -9.24
CA THR A 37 -1.82 -7.14 -8.23
C THR A 37 -0.31 -7.21 -8.43
N ILE A 38 0.22 -8.42 -8.65
CA ILE A 38 1.66 -8.63 -8.85
C ILE A 38 2.15 -7.93 -10.13
N ILE A 39 1.43 -8.03 -11.24
CA ILE A 39 1.85 -7.37 -12.49
C ILE A 39 1.83 -5.85 -12.34
N LEU A 40 0.80 -5.27 -11.71
CA LEU A 40 0.72 -3.83 -11.47
C LEU A 40 1.87 -3.34 -10.60
N LYS A 41 2.17 -4.06 -9.50
CA LYS A 41 3.29 -3.71 -8.62
C LYS A 41 4.64 -3.89 -9.31
N THR A 42 4.76 -4.84 -10.23
CA THR A 42 5.96 -5.04 -11.06
C THR A 42 6.16 -3.87 -12.01
N PHE A 43 5.12 -3.36 -12.67
CA PHE A 43 5.22 -2.15 -13.49
C PHE A 43 5.65 -0.93 -12.68
N LEU A 44 5.20 -0.84 -11.42
CA LEU A 44 5.54 0.26 -10.52
C LEU A 44 6.83 0.04 -9.72
N ILE A 45 7.56 -1.05 -9.96
CA ILE A 45 8.72 -1.45 -9.15
C ILE A 45 9.76 -0.33 -9.03
N GLN A 46 10.02 0.36 -10.13
CA GLN A 46 11.02 1.43 -10.16
C GLN A 46 10.58 2.65 -9.35
N LEU A 47 9.27 2.96 -9.37
CA LEU A 47 8.69 4.02 -8.56
C LEU A 47 8.72 3.65 -7.07
N SER A 48 8.26 2.43 -6.74
CA SER A 48 8.27 1.92 -5.37
C SER A 48 9.69 1.85 -4.79
N LYS A 49 10.69 1.47 -5.59
CA LYS A 49 12.09 1.49 -5.18
C LYS A 49 12.55 2.88 -4.76
N LYS A 50 12.31 3.91 -5.58
CA LYS A 50 12.63 5.32 -5.24
C LYS A 50 11.92 5.78 -3.97
N GLN A 51 10.66 5.37 -3.78
CA GLN A 51 9.90 5.69 -2.57
C GLN A 51 10.52 5.05 -1.32
N ILE A 52 10.86 3.76 -1.39
CA ILE A 52 11.46 3.01 -0.28
C ILE A 52 12.85 3.56 0.06
N GLU A 53 13.67 3.89 -0.95
CA GLU A 53 14.99 4.52 -0.75
C GLU A 53 14.87 5.89 -0.06
N SER A 54 13.90 6.72 -0.48
CA SER A 54 13.66 8.01 0.16
C SER A 54 13.18 7.86 1.62
N GLN A 55 12.35 6.85 1.90
CA GLN A 55 11.95 6.53 3.28
C GLN A 55 13.13 6.06 4.13
N LYS A 56 14.03 5.26 3.56
CA LYS A 56 15.26 4.81 4.25
C LYS A 56 16.15 6.00 4.60
N GLN A 57 16.39 6.91 3.65
CA GLN A 57 17.15 8.14 3.90
C GLN A 57 16.52 8.97 5.02
N MET A 58 15.18 9.08 5.04
CA MET A 58 14.48 9.78 6.12
C MET A 58 14.71 9.13 7.48
N GLN A 59 14.75 7.78 7.56
CA GLN A 59 15.05 7.06 8.79
C GLN A 59 16.49 7.31 9.27
N GLU A 60 17.46 7.35 8.35
CA GLU A 60 18.86 7.65 8.67
C GLU A 60 19.04 9.08 9.23
N LEU A 61 18.23 10.03 8.77
CA LEU A 61 18.25 11.42 9.22
C LEU A 61 17.47 11.67 10.54
N GLN A 62 16.65 10.73 11.00
CA GLN A 62 15.81 10.89 12.20
C GLN A 62 16.58 11.32 13.46
N PRO A 63 17.78 10.81 13.79
CA PRO A 63 18.52 11.25 14.97
C PRO A 63 18.84 12.75 14.93
N GLN A 64 19.31 13.26 13.79
CA GLN A 64 19.65 14.67 13.60
C GLN A 64 18.40 15.56 13.60
N ILE A 65 17.30 15.07 13.02
CA ILE A 65 15.99 15.73 13.08
C ILE A 65 15.54 15.91 14.54
N LYS A 66 15.71 14.90 15.38
CA LYS A 66 15.36 14.96 16.80
C LYS A 66 16.24 15.94 17.58
N GLU A 67 17.55 15.92 17.34
CA GLU A 67 18.47 16.90 17.94
C GLU A 67 18.10 18.33 17.56
N LEU A 68 17.75 18.56 16.29
CA LEU A 68 17.33 19.87 15.81
C LEU A 68 15.99 20.31 16.44
N GLN A 69 15.03 19.39 16.57
CA GLN A 69 13.76 19.64 17.26
C GLN A 69 13.97 20.01 18.72
N GLN A 70 14.86 19.33 19.42
CA GLN A 70 15.21 19.62 20.81
C GLN A 70 15.90 20.99 20.95
N LYS A 71 16.85 21.31 20.06
CA LYS A 71 17.58 22.59 20.05
C LYS A 71 16.65 23.80 19.95
N TYR A 72 15.57 23.69 19.18
CA TYR A 72 14.60 24.77 18.97
C TYR A 72 13.23 24.49 19.62
N LYS A 73 13.16 23.66 20.67
CA LYS A 73 11.88 23.27 21.33
C LYS A 73 11.03 24.46 21.75
N ASN A 74 11.66 25.57 22.14
CA ASN A 74 10.98 26.78 22.64
C ASN A 74 10.63 27.79 21.53
N ASP A 75 11.02 27.55 20.28
CA ASP A 75 10.81 28.48 19.16
C ASP A 75 10.36 27.69 17.93
N LYS A 76 9.04 27.46 17.83
CA LYS A 76 8.43 26.66 16.75
C LYS A 76 8.70 27.21 15.36
N GLU A 77 8.83 28.53 15.22
CA GLU A 77 9.09 29.16 13.93
C GLU A 77 10.53 28.88 13.48
N LYS A 78 11.52 29.07 14.37
CA LYS A 78 12.90 28.69 14.08
C LYS A 78 13.05 27.20 13.89
N GLN A 79 12.35 26.37 14.66
CA GLN A 79 12.35 24.92 14.52
C GLN A 79 11.88 24.50 13.11
N THR A 80 10.76 25.06 12.64
CA THR A 80 10.21 24.75 11.31
C THR A 80 11.16 25.18 10.19
N LYS A 81 11.72 26.41 10.29
CA LYS A 81 12.69 26.93 9.31
C LYS A 81 13.96 26.08 9.27
N ALA A 82 14.50 25.70 10.43
CA ALA A 82 15.69 24.88 10.53
C ALA A 82 15.45 23.46 9.98
N LEU A 83 14.31 22.84 10.28
CA LEU A 83 13.95 21.52 9.71
C LEU A 83 13.83 21.56 8.19
N MET A 84 13.19 22.60 7.64
CA MET A 84 13.07 22.74 6.19
C MET A 84 14.43 22.99 5.52
N ALA A 85 15.29 23.80 6.13
CA ALA A 85 16.66 23.99 5.67
C ALA A 85 17.45 22.67 5.69
N PHE A 86 17.35 21.92 6.79
CA PHE A 86 17.99 20.63 6.97
C PHE A 86 17.54 19.60 5.91
N TYR A 87 16.22 19.51 5.63
CA TYR A 87 15.72 18.65 4.55
C TYR A 87 16.26 19.05 3.18
N LYS A 88 16.38 20.35 2.91
CA LYS A 88 16.91 20.88 1.64
C LYS A 88 18.40 20.59 1.48
N GLU A 89 19.19 20.80 2.53
CA GLU A 89 20.63 20.52 2.55
C GLU A 89 20.92 19.03 2.32
N ASN A 90 20.14 18.16 2.97
CA ASN A 90 20.27 16.71 2.83
C ASN A 90 19.53 16.14 1.61
N LYS A 91 18.91 16.98 0.77
CA LYS A 91 18.10 16.59 -0.39
C LYS A 91 17.04 15.52 -0.06
N ALA A 92 16.49 15.57 1.15
CA ALA A 92 15.50 14.65 1.65
C ALA A 92 14.08 15.21 1.47
N ASN A 93 13.11 14.36 1.11
CA ASN A 93 11.72 14.78 0.88
C ASN A 93 10.79 14.25 1.99
N PRO A 94 10.24 15.12 2.87
CA PRO A 94 9.32 14.69 3.93
C PRO A 94 8.00 14.11 3.40
N PHE A 95 7.59 14.46 2.18
CA PHE A 95 6.36 13.95 1.56
C PHE A 95 6.53 12.58 0.88
N ALA A 96 7.75 12.05 0.78
CA ALA A 96 7.97 10.73 0.20
C ALA A 96 7.28 9.61 0.98
N GLY A 97 6.98 9.83 2.27
CA GLY A 97 6.27 8.89 3.13
C GLY A 97 4.78 8.72 2.82
N CYS A 98 4.10 9.75 2.27
CA CYS A 98 2.66 9.67 1.99
C CYS A 98 2.33 9.24 0.56
N LEU A 99 3.27 9.38 -0.38
CA LEU A 99 3.07 9.00 -1.78
C LEU A 99 2.63 7.53 -1.98
N PRO A 100 3.17 6.53 -1.26
CA PRO A 100 2.70 5.15 -1.38
C PRO A 100 1.23 4.98 -0.99
N LEU A 101 0.76 5.73 0.02
CA LEU A 101 -0.63 5.68 0.45
C LEU A 101 -1.58 6.20 -0.63
N ILE A 102 -1.21 7.30 -1.30
CA ILE A 102 -2.01 7.86 -2.40
C ILE A 102 -2.13 6.84 -3.54
N ILE A 103 -1.00 6.25 -3.95
CA ILE A 103 -0.98 5.23 -5.00
C ILE A 103 -1.82 4.02 -4.58
N GLN A 104 -1.68 3.57 -3.33
CA GLN A 104 -2.46 2.46 -2.77
C GLN A 104 -3.97 2.73 -2.86
N LEU A 105 -4.42 3.93 -2.48
CA LEU A 105 -5.84 4.32 -2.50
C LEU A 105 -6.38 4.40 -3.94
N VAL A 106 -5.62 4.95 -4.88
CA VAL A 106 -6.02 5.03 -6.30
C VAL A 106 -6.29 3.63 -6.88
N PHE A 107 -5.38 2.67 -6.62
CA PHE A 107 -5.57 1.29 -7.07
C PHE A 107 -6.69 0.56 -6.32
N LEU A 108 -6.83 0.81 -5.01
CA LEU A 108 -7.93 0.25 -4.22
C LEU A 108 -9.29 0.67 -4.78
N ILE A 109 -9.45 1.96 -5.12
CA ILE A 109 -10.67 2.50 -5.74
C ILE A 109 -10.92 1.84 -7.09
N ALA A 110 -9.87 1.65 -7.90
CA ALA A 110 -10.01 1.01 -9.20
C ALA A 110 -10.48 -0.45 -9.08
N ILE A 111 -9.84 -1.25 -8.22
CA ILE A 111 -10.26 -2.63 -7.95
C ILE A 111 -11.68 -2.65 -7.40
N TYR A 112 -12.02 -1.80 -6.43
CA TYR A 112 -13.38 -1.71 -5.90
C TYR A 112 -14.42 -1.44 -6.98
N ARG A 113 -14.16 -0.50 -7.90
CA ARG A 113 -15.06 -0.22 -9.03
C ARG A 113 -15.19 -1.41 -9.96
N VAL A 114 -14.10 -2.14 -10.24
CA VAL A 114 -14.15 -3.35 -11.08
C VAL A 114 -15.07 -4.39 -10.45
N ILE A 115 -14.90 -4.67 -9.15
CA ILE A 115 -15.69 -5.67 -8.43
C ILE A 115 -17.16 -5.27 -8.36
N ILE A 116 -17.46 -4.03 -8.00
CA ILE A 116 -18.85 -3.56 -7.90
C ILE A 116 -19.53 -3.56 -9.27
N ASN A 117 -18.86 -3.13 -10.34
CA ASN A 117 -19.45 -3.12 -11.67
C ASN A 117 -19.76 -4.54 -12.17
N ILE A 118 -18.88 -5.51 -11.90
CA ILE A 118 -19.14 -6.92 -12.23
C ILE A 118 -20.29 -7.46 -11.37
N ALA A 119 -20.31 -7.17 -10.07
CA ALA A 119 -21.33 -7.66 -9.16
C ALA A 119 -22.73 -7.09 -9.48
N THR A 120 -22.84 -5.79 -9.78
CA THR A 120 -24.12 -5.15 -10.13
C THR A 120 -24.62 -5.56 -11.53
N GLY A 121 -23.69 -5.91 -12.44
CA GLY A 121 -23.99 -6.49 -13.74
C GLY A 121 -24.37 -7.97 -13.71
N GLY A 122 -24.62 -8.56 -12.53
CA GLY A 122 -24.97 -9.97 -12.40
C GLY A 122 -23.81 -10.92 -12.73
N PHE A 123 -22.57 -10.48 -12.43
CA PHE A 123 -21.33 -11.19 -12.75
C PHE A 123 -21.02 -11.34 -14.24
N VAL A 124 -21.74 -10.64 -15.10
CA VAL A 124 -21.48 -10.61 -16.54
C VAL A 124 -20.47 -9.51 -16.86
N VAL A 125 -19.47 -9.84 -17.68
CA VAL A 125 -18.48 -8.87 -18.17
C VAL A 125 -19.14 -7.80 -19.03
N ASN A 126 -18.84 -6.53 -18.74
CA ASN A 126 -19.28 -5.39 -19.52
C ASN A 126 -18.43 -5.26 -20.80
N LEU A 127 -19.06 -5.52 -21.94
CA LEU A 127 -18.42 -5.44 -23.25
C LEU A 127 -17.92 -4.03 -23.60
N SER A 128 -18.50 -2.96 -23.04
CA SER A 128 -18.05 -1.58 -23.33
C SER A 128 -16.70 -1.25 -22.70
N ASP A 129 -16.32 -1.96 -21.65
CA ASP A 129 -15.06 -1.77 -20.93
C ASP A 129 -13.98 -2.79 -21.35
N LEU A 130 -14.37 -3.81 -22.14
CA LEU A 130 -13.49 -4.87 -22.60
C LEU A 130 -12.70 -4.43 -23.85
N TYR A 131 -11.39 -4.67 -23.83
CA TYR A 131 -10.53 -4.47 -24.99
C TYR A 131 -10.77 -5.58 -26.01
N SER A 132 -10.66 -5.21 -27.29
CA SER A 132 -10.93 -6.12 -28.42
C SER A 132 -10.09 -7.40 -28.45
N PHE A 133 -8.91 -7.38 -27.81
CA PHE A 133 -8.00 -8.53 -27.74
C PHE A 133 -8.21 -9.41 -26.50
N VAL A 134 -9.09 -9.02 -25.56
CA VAL A 134 -9.39 -9.82 -24.36
C VAL A 134 -10.66 -10.63 -24.62
N PRO A 135 -10.61 -11.98 -24.58
CA PRO A 135 -11.80 -12.80 -24.76
C PRO A 135 -12.85 -12.55 -23.66
N ASN A 136 -14.13 -12.57 -24.01
CA ASN A 136 -15.21 -12.44 -23.05
C ASN A 136 -15.48 -13.81 -22.36
N PRO A 137 -15.27 -13.95 -21.03
CA PRO A 137 -15.61 -15.18 -20.30
C PRO A 137 -17.12 -15.40 -20.12
N GLY A 138 -17.96 -14.39 -20.37
CA GLY A 138 -19.36 -14.42 -19.99
C GLY A 138 -19.53 -14.13 -18.50
N GLU A 139 -20.03 -15.12 -17.75
CA GLU A 139 -20.26 -15.01 -16.30
C GLU A 139 -18.97 -15.32 -15.52
N ILE A 140 -18.66 -14.47 -14.53
CA ILE A 140 -17.50 -14.61 -13.67
C ILE A 140 -17.88 -15.35 -12.38
N ASN A 141 -17.20 -16.46 -12.12
CA ASN A 141 -17.19 -17.08 -10.80
C ASN A 141 -16.42 -16.17 -9.84
N HIS A 142 -17.09 -15.63 -8.83
CA HIS A 142 -16.53 -14.67 -7.89
C HIS A 142 -15.91 -15.30 -6.63
N PHE A 143 -15.73 -16.63 -6.61
CA PHE A 143 -15.08 -17.31 -5.50
C PHE A 143 -13.56 -17.33 -5.63
N PHE A 144 -12.90 -17.31 -4.48
CA PHE A 144 -11.49 -17.63 -4.34
C PHE A 144 -11.34 -19.02 -3.72
N LEU A 145 -10.59 -19.88 -4.41
CA LEU A 145 -10.34 -21.28 -4.09
C LEU A 145 -11.61 -22.09 -3.85
N HIS A 146 -12.73 -21.70 -4.45
CA HIS A 146 -14.07 -22.27 -4.21
C HIS A 146 -14.59 -22.16 -2.77
N LEU A 147 -13.89 -21.41 -1.89
CA LEU A 147 -14.19 -21.34 -0.47
C LEU A 147 -14.67 -19.95 -0.04
N VAL A 148 -14.14 -18.90 -0.66
CA VAL A 148 -14.37 -17.52 -0.23
C VAL A 148 -15.07 -16.73 -1.32
N ASP A 149 -16.29 -16.30 -1.06
CA ASP A 149 -17.02 -15.33 -1.89
C ASP A 149 -16.32 -13.96 -1.79
N LEU A 150 -15.73 -13.50 -2.90
CA LEU A 150 -14.96 -12.26 -2.93
C LEU A 150 -15.82 -10.99 -3.00
N THR A 151 -17.13 -11.12 -3.17
CA THR A 151 -18.06 -9.98 -3.20
C THR A 151 -18.55 -9.56 -1.82
N LYS A 152 -18.43 -10.46 -0.84
CA LYS A 152 -18.81 -10.21 0.55
C LYS A 152 -17.59 -9.93 1.43
N PRO A 153 -17.73 -9.23 2.56
CA PRO A 153 -16.64 -9.07 3.51
C PRO A 153 -16.12 -10.42 4.05
N ASN A 154 -14.82 -10.51 4.34
CA ASN A 154 -14.21 -11.70 4.91
C ASN A 154 -13.18 -11.31 5.99
N TYR A 155 -13.50 -11.64 7.25
CA TYR A 155 -12.68 -11.27 8.41
C TYR A 155 -11.31 -11.96 8.45
N ILE A 156 -11.18 -13.16 7.88
CA ILE A 156 -9.91 -13.89 7.84
C ILE A 156 -8.94 -13.14 6.90
N LEU A 157 -9.39 -12.81 5.69
CA LEU A 157 -8.60 -12.02 4.75
C LEU A 157 -8.31 -10.60 5.27
N ALA A 158 -9.28 -9.96 5.93
CA ALA A 158 -9.08 -8.66 6.57
C ALA A 158 -7.99 -8.71 7.65
N PHE A 159 -8.02 -9.72 8.51
CA PHE A 159 -7.03 -9.93 9.56
C PHE A 159 -5.64 -10.21 8.98
N LEU A 160 -5.54 -11.10 7.99
CA LEU A 160 -4.26 -11.40 7.31
C LEU A 160 -3.68 -10.15 6.65
N SER A 161 -4.52 -9.33 6.02
CA SER A 161 -4.11 -8.05 5.41
C SER A 161 -3.56 -7.08 6.44
N ALA A 162 -4.26 -6.94 7.57
CA ALA A 162 -3.83 -6.08 8.66
C ALA A 162 -2.54 -6.58 9.33
N ALA A 163 -2.40 -7.89 9.54
CA ALA A 163 -1.18 -8.49 10.06
C ALA A 163 0.01 -8.23 9.13
N ALA A 164 -0.15 -8.49 7.82
CA ALA A 164 0.87 -8.18 6.83
C ALA A 164 1.22 -6.68 6.82
N GLN A 165 0.21 -5.80 6.93
CA GLN A 165 0.40 -4.35 7.00
C GLN A 165 1.18 -3.94 8.24
N TYR A 166 0.91 -4.58 9.38
CA TYR A 166 1.64 -4.32 10.62
C TYR A 166 3.11 -4.70 10.48
N TYR A 167 3.40 -5.88 9.93
CA TYR A 167 4.78 -6.34 9.72
C TYR A 167 5.53 -5.44 8.72
N GLN A 168 4.88 -5.04 7.62
CA GLN A 168 5.45 -4.10 6.65
C GLN A 168 5.79 -2.76 7.32
N THR A 169 4.85 -2.17 8.06
CA THR A 169 5.08 -0.88 8.73
C THR A 169 6.13 -1.00 9.84
N LYS A 170 6.13 -2.10 10.59
CA LYS A 170 7.13 -2.36 11.63
C LYS A 170 8.54 -2.45 11.04
N MET A 171 8.71 -3.07 9.89
CA MET A 171 10.00 -3.18 9.20
C MET A 171 10.58 -1.80 8.84
N LEU A 172 9.73 -0.84 8.47
CA LEU A 172 10.14 0.54 8.24
C LEU A 172 10.69 1.21 9.52
N PHE A 173 10.14 0.89 10.69
CA PHE A 173 10.53 1.58 11.93
C PHE A 173 11.57 0.84 12.78
N GLN A 174 11.94 -0.39 12.42
CA GLN A 174 12.82 -1.24 13.23
C GLN A 174 14.24 -0.67 13.39
N ASN A 175 14.73 0.13 12.42
CA ASN A 175 16.05 0.76 12.48
C ASN A 175 16.15 2.00 13.42
N GLN A 176 15.05 2.43 14.05
CA GLN A 176 15.06 3.60 14.94
C GLN A 176 15.32 3.27 16.42
N ASN A 177 15.33 1.98 16.78
CA ASN A 177 15.42 1.55 18.18
C ASN A 177 16.85 1.48 18.74
N THR A 178 17.88 1.79 17.96
CA THR A 178 19.29 1.73 18.37
C THR A 178 19.80 2.95 19.13
N THR A 179 18.98 3.98 19.38
CA THR A 179 19.34 5.16 20.19
C THR A 179 18.39 5.39 21.36
N LYS A 180 18.08 4.34 22.14
CA LYS A 180 17.59 4.51 23.51
C LYS A 180 18.79 4.60 24.46
N LYS A 181 19.19 5.83 24.81
CA LYS A 181 19.69 6.09 26.18
C LYS A 181 18.48 6.46 27.03
N GLU A 182 18.28 5.70 28.08
CA GLU A 182 17.19 5.82 29.04
C GLU A 182 17.20 7.18 29.74
N ASN A 183 16.09 7.91 29.64
CA ASN A 183 15.63 8.84 30.68
C ASN A 183 14.11 8.70 30.76
N PRO A 184 13.53 8.23 31.90
CA PRO A 184 12.10 7.90 32.02
C PRO A 184 11.13 9.09 31.96
N SER A 185 11.64 10.32 31.91
CA SER A 185 10.89 11.56 32.13
C SER A 185 10.76 12.48 30.91
N SER A 186 11.23 12.08 29.73
CA SER A 186 10.99 12.84 28.50
C SER A 186 9.62 12.49 27.91
N GLU A 187 8.74 13.50 27.80
CA GLU A 187 7.49 13.41 27.04
C GLU A 187 7.72 12.71 25.68
N PRO A 188 6.77 11.88 25.21
CA PRO A 188 6.91 11.25 23.91
C PRO A 188 7.05 12.32 22.82
N ASP A 189 8.23 12.35 22.20
CA ASP A 189 8.55 13.21 21.08
C ASP A 189 7.48 13.07 19.98
N PHE A 190 7.08 14.18 19.35
CA PHE A 190 6.03 14.21 18.33
C PHE A 190 6.31 13.21 17.19
N ALA A 191 7.59 13.06 16.80
CA ALA A 191 8.00 12.06 15.81
C ALA A 191 7.72 10.62 16.28
N SER A 192 7.93 10.32 17.58
CA SER A 192 7.64 9.00 18.15
C SER A 192 6.13 8.70 18.21
N ILE A 193 5.31 9.73 18.46
CA ILE A 193 3.84 9.63 18.43
C ILE A 193 3.38 9.33 17.00
N MET A 194 3.89 10.07 16.01
CA MET A 194 3.55 9.88 14.60
C MET A 194 3.93 8.47 14.10
N ASN A 195 5.11 7.95 14.48
CA ASN A 195 5.52 6.59 14.11
C ASN A 195 4.65 5.52 14.77
N LYS A 196 4.30 5.68 16.06
CA LYS A 196 3.35 4.79 16.75
C LYS A 196 1.97 4.85 16.10
N GLN A 197 1.48 6.03 15.78
CA GLN A 197 0.20 6.20 15.10
C GLN A 197 0.22 5.46 13.77
N MET A 198 1.24 5.63 12.94
CA MET A 198 1.33 4.93 11.65
C MET A 198 1.42 3.40 11.81
N LEU A 199 2.12 2.90 12.83
CA LEU A 199 2.25 1.47 13.14
C LEU A 199 0.91 0.80 13.42
N TYR A 200 -0.04 1.49 14.06
CA TYR A 200 -1.34 0.92 14.42
C TYR A 200 -2.49 1.38 13.50
N LEU A 201 -2.44 2.62 13.01
CA LEU A 201 -3.46 3.20 12.13
C LEU A 201 -3.51 2.46 10.79
N GLY A 202 -2.37 2.18 10.16
CA GLY A 202 -2.31 1.49 8.87
C GLY A 202 -2.98 0.10 8.93
N PRO A 203 -2.56 -0.79 9.85
CA PRO A 203 -3.21 -2.08 10.06
C PRO A 203 -4.68 -1.98 10.45
N GLY A 204 -5.05 -1.03 11.31
CA GLY A 204 -6.44 -0.79 11.68
C GLY A 204 -7.31 -0.42 10.48
N MET A 205 -6.80 0.44 9.59
CA MET A 205 -7.48 0.82 8.35
C MET A 205 -7.60 -0.37 7.39
N ALA A 206 -6.54 -1.16 7.22
CA ALA A 206 -6.56 -2.37 6.39
C ALA A 206 -7.60 -3.38 6.88
N PHE A 207 -7.68 -3.59 8.21
CA PHE A 207 -8.70 -4.45 8.81
C PHE A 207 -10.11 -3.89 8.58
N PHE A 208 -10.32 -2.61 8.90
CA PHE A 208 -11.62 -1.95 8.74
C PHE A 208 -12.15 -2.04 7.31
N ILE A 209 -11.29 -1.74 6.32
CA ILE A 209 -11.65 -1.81 4.91
C ILE A 209 -11.96 -3.27 4.53
N GLY A 210 -11.11 -4.22 4.89
CA GLY A 210 -11.32 -5.63 4.56
C GLY A 210 -12.54 -6.27 5.26
N ALA A 211 -12.93 -5.75 6.42
CA ALA A 211 -14.08 -6.22 7.19
C ALA A 211 -15.40 -5.56 6.78
N THR A 212 -15.35 -4.44 6.04
CA THR A 212 -16.53 -3.66 5.64
C THR A 212 -16.85 -3.81 4.15
N PHE A 213 -15.83 -3.87 3.31
CA PHE A 213 -15.96 -3.92 1.85
C PHE A 213 -15.75 -5.35 1.31
N PRO A 214 -16.04 -5.61 0.01
CA PRO A 214 -15.85 -6.92 -0.61
C PRO A 214 -14.46 -7.52 -0.34
N ALA A 215 -14.39 -8.81 -0.05
CA ALA A 215 -13.16 -9.52 0.30
C ALA A 215 -12.08 -9.47 -0.80
N ALA A 216 -12.46 -9.21 -2.06
CA ALA A 216 -11.54 -8.87 -3.13
C ALA A 216 -10.56 -7.74 -2.75
N LEU A 217 -11.02 -6.72 -1.98
CA LEU A 217 -10.17 -5.61 -1.55
C LEU A 217 -9.19 -6.05 -0.47
N ALA A 218 -9.62 -6.89 0.47
CA ALA A 218 -8.74 -7.48 1.47
C ALA A 218 -7.67 -8.34 0.79
N LEU A 219 -8.07 -9.18 -0.17
CA LEU A 219 -7.13 -10.02 -0.93
C LEU A 219 -6.10 -9.17 -1.70
N TYR A 220 -6.56 -8.14 -2.42
CA TYR A 220 -5.68 -7.17 -3.08
C TYR A 220 -4.73 -6.52 -2.07
N TRP A 221 -5.24 -6.04 -0.93
CA TRP A 221 -4.43 -5.39 0.10
C TRP A 221 -3.34 -6.31 0.62
N LEU A 222 -3.70 -7.55 0.98
CA LEU A 222 -2.77 -8.57 1.46
C LEU A 222 -1.61 -8.77 0.49
N PHE A 223 -1.89 -9.11 -0.76
CA PHE A 223 -0.84 -9.42 -1.73
C PHE A 223 -0.05 -8.19 -2.18
N SER A 224 -0.69 -7.03 -2.26
CA SER A 224 -0.01 -5.74 -2.45
C SER A 224 1.01 -5.47 -1.33
N THR A 225 0.61 -5.72 -0.08
CA THR A 225 1.44 -5.49 1.10
C THR A 225 2.56 -6.51 1.20
N LEU A 226 2.29 -7.79 0.92
CA LEU A 226 3.31 -8.85 0.86
C LEU A 226 4.37 -8.55 -0.22
N PHE A 227 3.96 -8.09 -1.39
CA PHE A 227 4.89 -7.70 -2.45
C PHE A 227 5.78 -6.54 -2.01
N MET A 228 5.21 -5.50 -1.40
CA MET A 228 6.00 -4.37 -0.90
C MET A 228 6.89 -4.76 0.27
N LEU A 229 6.46 -5.66 1.16
CA LEU A 229 7.27 -6.21 2.24
C LEU A 229 8.48 -6.96 1.66
N PHE A 230 8.27 -7.77 0.60
CA PHE A 230 9.36 -8.40 -0.16
C PHE A 230 10.33 -7.37 -0.75
N GLN A 231 9.83 -6.30 -1.40
CA GLN A 231 10.67 -5.23 -1.92
C GLN A 231 11.49 -4.53 -0.82
N GLN A 232 10.86 -4.21 0.31
CA GLN A 232 11.53 -3.62 1.46
C GLN A 232 12.64 -4.54 1.97
N MET A 233 12.38 -5.85 2.11
CA MET A 233 13.40 -6.82 2.50
C MET A 233 14.60 -6.85 1.57
N VAL A 234 14.38 -6.72 0.26
CA VAL A 234 15.48 -6.67 -0.73
C VAL A 234 16.26 -5.36 -0.62
N ILE A 235 15.61 -4.22 -0.45
CA ILE A 235 16.25 -2.89 -0.43
C ILE A 235 16.92 -2.57 0.92
N PHE A 236 16.34 -3.03 2.03
CA PHE A 236 16.84 -2.75 3.38
C PHE A 236 17.94 -3.71 3.81
N LYS A 237 18.18 -4.81 3.08
CA LYS A 237 19.38 -5.64 3.28
C LYS A 237 20.62 -4.74 3.23
N PRO A 238 21.53 -4.82 4.22
CA PRO A 238 22.79 -4.11 4.14
C PRO A 238 23.52 -4.59 2.88
N LYS A 239 23.99 -3.65 2.05
CA LYS A 239 24.95 -4.01 1.01
C LYS A 239 26.15 -4.60 1.73
N GLN A 240 26.45 -5.87 1.51
CA GLN A 240 27.76 -6.41 1.84
C GLN A 240 28.75 -5.59 1.01
N GLN A 241 29.42 -4.63 1.66
CA GLN A 241 30.59 -3.94 1.13
C GLN A 241 31.81 -4.81 1.40
#